data_AF-Q07XG5-F1
#
_entry.id   AF-Q07XG5-F1
#
_cell.length_a   1.000
_cell.length_b   1.000
_cell.length_c   1.000
_cell.angle_alpha   90.00
_cell.angle_beta   90.00
_cell.angle_gamma   90.00
#
_symmetry.space_group_name_H-M   'P 1'
#
loop_
_entity.id
_entity.type
_entity.pdbx_description
1 polymer ?
#
loop_
_entity_poly.entity_id
_entity_poly.type
_entity_poly.pdbx_seq_one_letter_code
_entity_poly.pdbx_strand_id
1 'polypeptide(L)'
;MNLSKHLLYSMYALTLIAFLFETTNSDIWLQNLLFNASNQTWLIDKYEEPYRFIFYLLPKYSIILLALSLIAFYVIACRRKYSKHFQKRLLVVIFSLMLVPSVIGGLKATTNGACPAQLELYGGDVPYVKAFELMPEWGSGDFPL
;
A
#
# COMPACT_ATOMS: atom_id res chain seq x y z
N MET A 1 -11.83 -7.24 26.12
CA MET A 1 -11.96 -6.17 25.12
C MET A 1 -13.12 -6.54 24.20
N ASN A 2 -14.14 -5.70 24.06
CA ASN A 2 -15.40 -6.09 23.42
C ASN A 2 -15.33 -5.80 21.90
N LEU A 3 -15.53 -6.80 21.04
CA LEU A 3 -15.30 -6.72 19.59
C LEU A 3 -16.05 -5.53 18.95
N SER A 4 -17.28 -5.27 19.38
CA SER A 4 -18.08 -4.14 18.91
C SER A 4 -17.42 -2.78 19.22
N LYS A 5 -16.74 -2.66 20.35
CA LYS A 5 -16.01 -1.43 20.71
C LYS A 5 -14.79 -1.24 19.82
N HIS A 6 -14.08 -2.31 19.45
CA HIS A 6 -12.97 -2.23 18.49
C HIS A 6 -13.41 -1.77 17.12
N LEU A 7 -14.47 -2.38 16.60
CA LEU A 7 -15.02 -1.99 15.30
C LEU A 7 -15.43 -0.51 15.31
N LEU A 8 -16.08 -0.06 16.38
CA LEU A 8 -16.49 1.33 16.54
C LEU A 8 -15.28 2.28 16.58
N TYR A 9 -14.24 1.97 17.36
CA TYR A 9 -13.02 2.79 17.39
C TYR A 9 -12.29 2.81 16.04
N SER A 10 -12.20 1.66 15.35
CA SER A 10 -11.58 1.59 14.03
C SER A 10 -12.37 2.39 12.98
N MET A 11 -13.70 2.30 12.99
CA MET A 11 -14.55 3.09 12.10
C MET A 11 -14.40 4.58 12.40
N TYR A 12 -14.46 4.97 13.67
CA TYR A 12 -14.28 6.36 14.07
C TYR A 12 -12.91 6.90 13.65
N ALA A 13 -11.84 6.15 13.89
CA ALA A 13 -10.49 6.53 13.47
C ALA A 13 -10.37 6.67 11.95
N LEU A 14 -10.96 5.74 11.19
CA LEU A 14 -10.95 5.78 9.73
C LEU A 14 -11.70 7.01 9.19
N THR A 15 -12.88 7.30 9.72
CA THR A 15 -13.64 8.50 9.35
C THR A 15 -12.88 9.78 9.68
N LEU A 16 -12.25 9.84 10.87
CA LEU A 16 -11.48 11.00 11.30
C LEU A 16 -10.26 11.24 10.40
N ILE A 17 -9.52 10.17 10.05
CA ILE A 17 -8.37 10.26 9.13
C ILE A 17 -8.84 10.68 7.74
N ALA A 18 -9.88 10.05 7.20
CA ALA A 18 -10.42 10.41 5.88
C ALA A 18 -10.85 11.89 5.83
N PHE A 19 -11.53 12.37 6.88
CA PHE A 19 -11.92 13.77 6.99
C PHE A 19 -10.70 14.70 7.03
N LEU A 20 -9.67 14.37 7.81
CA LEU A 20 -8.45 15.18 7.91
C LEU A 20 -7.73 15.33 6.57
N PHE A 21 -7.59 14.25 5.80
CA PHE A 21 -6.95 14.26 4.48
C PHE A 21 -7.83 14.92 3.41
N GLU A 22 -9.15 14.85 3.54
CA GLU A 22 -10.05 15.54 2.62
C GLU A 22 -10.04 17.07 2.86
N THR A 23 -10.04 17.52 4.12
CA THR A 23 -10.03 18.96 4.42
C THR A 23 -8.64 19.58 4.32
N THR A 24 -7.58 18.78 4.48
CA THR A 24 -6.21 19.27 4.57
C THR A 24 -5.34 18.66 3.49
N ASN A 25 -4.64 19.49 2.73
CA ASN A 25 -3.66 19.05 1.73
C ASN A 25 -2.33 18.64 2.39
N SER A 26 -2.40 17.92 3.52
CA SER A 26 -1.24 17.49 4.32
C SER A 26 -0.33 16.55 3.54
N ASP A 27 -0.91 15.75 2.66
CA ASP A 27 -0.23 14.90 1.69
C ASP A 27 0.64 15.73 0.72
N ILE A 28 0.09 16.78 0.12
CA ILE A 28 0.82 17.68 -0.79
C ILE A 28 1.85 18.50 -0.03
N TRP A 29 1.52 18.99 1.16
CA TRP A 29 2.49 19.71 1.99
C TRP A 29 3.72 18.84 2.30
N LEU A 30 3.51 17.59 2.70
CA LEU A 30 4.60 16.66 2.97
C LEU A 30 5.39 16.31 1.70
N GLN A 31 4.71 16.11 0.57
CA GLN A 31 5.35 15.83 -0.72
C GLN A 31 6.20 17.01 -1.21
N ASN A 32 5.73 18.24 -1.04
CA ASN A 32 6.48 19.45 -1.39
C ASN A 32 7.77 19.61 -0.58
N LEU A 33 7.85 19.07 0.64
CA LEU A 33 9.09 19.04 1.42
C LEU A 33 10.12 18.06 0.86
N LEU A 34 9.65 17.02 0.16
CA LEU A 34 10.48 15.95 -0.41
C LEU A 34 10.77 16.17 -1.91
N PHE A 35 10.08 17.10 -2.56
CA PHE A 35 10.24 17.40 -3.97
C PHE A 35 11.01 18.71 -4.18
N ASN A 36 12.02 18.68 -5.05
CA ASN A 36 12.76 19.88 -5.44
C ASN A 36 12.17 20.45 -6.73
N ALA A 37 11.34 21.48 -6.60
CA ALA A 37 10.68 22.13 -7.73
C ALA A 37 11.66 22.75 -8.74
N SER A 38 12.87 23.15 -8.32
CA SER A 38 13.87 23.77 -9.21
C SER A 38 14.47 22.77 -10.19
N ASN A 39 14.71 21.54 -9.74
CA ASN A 39 15.34 20.49 -10.54
C ASN A 39 14.32 19.45 -11.06
N GLN A 40 13.04 19.60 -10.68
CA GLN A 40 11.96 18.64 -10.95
C GLN A 40 12.32 17.21 -10.51
N THR A 41 13.02 17.09 -9.38
CA THR A 41 13.50 15.80 -8.86
C THR A 41 13.02 15.54 -7.44
N TRP A 42 12.77 14.27 -7.14
CA TRP A 42 12.47 13.82 -5.79
C TRP A 42 13.77 13.68 -4.99
N LEU A 43 13.74 14.06 -3.71
CA LEU A 43 14.87 13.84 -2.79
C LEU A 43 15.15 12.34 -2.58
N ILE A 44 14.10 11.52 -2.68
CA ILE A 44 14.16 10.06 -2.61
C ILE A 44 13.51 9.54 -3.89
N ASP A 45 14.31 9.36 -4.93
CA ASP A 45 13.81 8.80 -6.18
C ASP A 45 13.60 7.28 -6.05
N LYS A 46 12.50 6.80 -6.63
CA LYS A 46 12.14 5.38 -6.71
C LYS A 46 13.15 4.57 -7.55
N TYR A 47 13.83 5.21 -8.50
CA TYR A 47 14.73 4.54 -9.44
C TYR A 47 16.20 4.64 -9.01
N GLU A 48 16.53 5.59 -8.13
CA GLU A 48 17.89 5.75 -7.63
C GLU A 48 18.23 4.73 -6.54
N GLU A 49 19.43 4.15 -6.64
CA GLU A 49 20.03 3.36 -5.58
C GLU A 49 20.73 4.29 -4.59
N PRO A 50 20.66 4.05 -3.26
CA PRO A 50 20.19 2.83 -2.59
C PRO A 50 18.70 2.84 -2.19
N TYR A 51 17.96 3.90 -2.48
CA TYR A 51 16.59 4.10 -2.01
C TYR A 51 15.63 3.07 -2.59
N ARG A 52 15.77 2.75 -3.87
CA ARG A 52 15.04 1.66 -4.51
C ARG A 52 15.25 0.33 -3.79
N PHE A 53 16.48 0.00 -3.42
CA PHE A 53 16.75 -1.21 -2.66
C PHE A 53 16.05 -1.20 -1.29
N ILE A 54 16.23 -0.14 -0.51
CA ILE A 54 15.75 -0.06 0.88
C ILE A 54 14.22 0.02 0.95
N PHE A 55 13.58 0.85 0.12
CA PHE A 55 12.16 1.15 0.23
C PHE A 55 11.28 0.27 -0.66
N TYR A 56 11.81 -0.33 -1.73
CA TYR A 56 11.01 -1.12 -2.67
C TYR A 56 11.43 -2.59 -2.70
N LEU A 57 12.69 -2.90 -3.01
CA LEU A 57 13.13 -4.29 -3.19
C LEU A 57 13.16 -5.05 -1.85
N LEU A 58 13.73 -4.45 -0.80
CA LEU A 58 13.92 -5.10 0.50
C LEU A 58 12.58 -5.51 1.13
N PRO A 59 11.54 -4.65 1.27
CA PRO A 59 10.25 -5.07 1.81
C PRO A 59 9.55 -6.10 0.92
N LYS A 60 9.61 -5.92 -0.41
CA LYS A 60 9.00 -6.84 -1.38
C LYS A 60 9.56 -8.25 -1.25
N TYR A 61 10.88 -8.40 -1.25
CA TYR A 61 11.53 -9.70 -1.11
C TYR A 61 11.42 -10.26 0.31
N SER A 62 11.42 -9.40 1.34
CA SER A 62 11.23 -9.84 2.73
C SER A 62 9.87 -10.52 2.93
N ILE A 63 8.79 -9.97 2.38
CA ILE A 63 7.45 -10.58 2.45
C ILE A 63 7.41 -11.91 1.68
N ILE A 64 8.00 -11.97 0.49
CA ILE A 64 8.04 -13.20 -0.32
C ILE A 64 8.83 -14.29 0.43
N LEU A 65 10.01 -13.95 0.96
CA LEU A 65 10.84 -14.87 1.72
C LEU A 65 10.12 -15.37 2.98
N LEU A 66 9.45 -14.47 3.70
CA LEU A 66 8.63 -14.83 4.85
C LEU A 66 7.51 -15.81 4.44
N ALA A 67 6.77 -15.52 3.36
CA ALA A 67 5.72 -16.40 2.85
C ALA A 67 6.25 -17.80 2.52
N LEU A 68 7.35 -17.89 1.77
CA LEU A 68 8.00 -19.16 1.41
C LEU A 68 8.49 -19.92 2.65
N SER A 69 9.08 -19.22 3.62
CA SER A 69 9.54 -19.82 4.87
C SER A 69 8.38 -20.42 5.68
N LEU A 70 7.23 -19.74 5.74
CA LEU A 70 6.04 -20.22 6.43
C LEU A 70 5.42 -21.42 5.72
N ILE A 71 5.41 -21.44 4.38
CA ILE A 71 4.94 -22.58 3.60
C ILE A 71 5.86 -23.79 3.80
N ALA A 72 7.18 -23.61 3.72
CA ALA A 72 8.14 -24.68 3.98
C ALA A 72 7.97 -25.24 5.40
N PHE A 73 7.82 -24.34 6.37
CA PHE A 73 7.58 -24.70 7.76
C PHE A 73 6.24 -25.43 7.96
N TYR A 74 5.19 -25.06 7.22
CA TYR A 74 3.91 -25.77 7.21
C TYR A 74 4.07 -27.21 6.69
N VAL A 75 4.82 -27.42 5.60
CA VAL A 75 5.10 -28.76 5.07
C VAL A 75 5.86 -29.61 6.10
N ILE A 76 6.86 -29.04 6.77
CA ILE A 76 7.60 -29.72 7.86
C ILE A 76 6.65 -30.05 9.01
N ALA A 77 5.77 -29.13 9.40
CA ALA A 77 4.81 -29.31 10.48
C ALA A 77 3.81 -30.45 10.18
N CYS A 78 3.42 -30.59 8.92
CA CYS A 78 2.59 -31.70 8.44
C CYS A 78 3.35 -33.03 8.49
N ARG A 79 4.60 -33.08 8.02
CA ARG A 79 5.42 -34.30 8.03
C ARG A 79 5.75 -34.80 9.43
N ARG A 80 6.06 -33.90 10.35
CA ARG A 80 6.37 -34.23 11.75
C ARG A 80 5.15 -34.39 12.66
N LYS A 81 3.93 -34.39 12.08
CA LYS A 81 2.66 -34.57 12.81
C LYS A 81 2.50 -33.62 14.01
N TYR A 82 2.91 -32.35 13.85
CA TYR A 82 2.60 -31.32 14.86
C TYR A 82 1.08 -31.18 15.05
N SER A 83 0.66 -30.58 16.16
CA SER A 83 -0.75 -30.40 16.48
C SER A 83 -1.53 -29.75 15.33
N LYS A 84 -2.68 -30.31 14.97
CA LYS A 84 -3.60 -29.76 13.95
C LYS A 84 -4.00 -28.32 14.26
N HIS A 85 -4.08 -27.95 15.55
CA HIS A 85 -4.36 -26.59 15.96
C HIS A 85 -3.26 -25.61 15.51
N PHE A 86 -1.99 -26.02 15.61
CA PHE A 86 -0.86 -25.22 15.17
C PHE A 86 -0.84 -25.05 13.64
N GLN A 87 -1.09 -26.14 12.90
CA GLN A 87 -1.16 -26.13 11.44
C GLN A 87 -2.25 -25.17 10.92
N LYS A 88 -3.44 -25.18 11.54
CA LYS A 88 -4.53 -24.26 11.18
C LYS A 88 -4.14 -22.79 11.39
N ARG A 89 -3.51 -22.46 12.54
CA ARG A 89 -3.04 -21.09 12.80
C ARG A 89 -2.02 -20.64 11.77
N LEU A 90 -1.10 -21.52 11.39
CA LEU A 90 -0.09 -21.24 10.37
C LEU A 90 -0.74 -20.99 8.99
N LEU A 91 -1.75 -21.77 8.61
CA LEU A 91 -2.50 -21.55 7.37
C LEU A 91 -3.20 -20.18 7.36
N VAL A 92 -3.82 -19.77 8.46
CA VAL A 92 -4.47 -18.45 8.55
C VAL A 92 -3.48 -17.33 8.28
N VAL A 93 -2.25 -17.43 8.83
CA VAL A 93 -1.20 -16.44 8.58
C VAL A 93 -0.78 -16.44 7.10
N ILE A 94 -0.52 -17.61 6.51
CA ILE A 94 -0.15 -17.73 5.09
C ILE A 94 -1.23 -17.14 4.19
N PHE A 95 -2.49 -17.48 4.43
CA PHE A 95 -3.61 -16.94 3.67
C PHE A 95 -3.73 -15.42 3.82
N SER A 96 -3.57 -14.89 5.04
CA SER A 96 -3.62 -13.44 5.26
C SER A 96 -2.51 -12.71 4.51
N LEU A 97 -1.30 -13.28 4.47
CA LEU A 97 -0.14 -12.69 3.81
C LEU A 97 -0.28 -12.67 2.28
N MET A 98 -1.06 -13.59 1.71
CA MET A 98 -1.38 -13.61 0.28
C MET A 98 -2.58 -12.73 -0.05
N LEU A 99 -3.65 -12.83 0.75
CA LEU A 99 -4.92 -12.15 0.48
C LEU A 99 -4.78 -10.63 0.61
N VAL A 100 -4.03 -10.13 1.59
CA VAL A 100 -3.88 -8.69 1.80
C VAL A 100 -3.24 -7.99 0.59
N PRO A 101 -2.04 -8.37 0.10
CA PRO A 101 -1.45 -7.75 -1.09
C PRO A 101 -2.29 -7.93 -2.36
N SER A 102 -2.97 -9.08 -2.52
CA SER A 102 -3.84 -9.30 -3.67
C SER A 102 -5.05 -8.37 -3.67
N VAL A 103 -5.69 -8.19 -2.52
CA VAL A 103 -6.82 -7.25 -2.38
C VAL A 103 -6.35 -5.82 -2.58
N ILE A 104 -5.24 -5.41 -1.95
CA ILE A 104 -4.69 -4.06 -2.12
C ILE A 104 -4.29 -3.79 -3.57
N GLY A 105 -3.64 -4.75 -4.23
CA GLY A 105 -3.27 -4.63 -5.64
C GLY A 105 -4.48 -4.53 -6.56
N GLY A 106 -5.51 -5.34 -6.32
CA GLY A 106 -6.76 -5.29 -7.09
C GLY A 106 -7.54 -3.99 -6.85
N LEU A 107 -7.60 -3.51 -5.60
CA LEU A 107 -8.19 -2.21 -5.30
C LEU A 107 -7.43 -1.12 -6.02
N LYS A 108 -6.09 -1.09 -5.93
CA LYS A 108 -5.28 -0.06 -6.60
C LYS A 108 -5.48 -0.04 -8.12
N ALA A 109 -5.73 -1.19 -8.75
CA ALA A 109 -6.00 -1.28 -10.19
C ALA A 109 -7.40 -0.79 -10.58
N THR A 110 -8.33 -0.66 -9.62
CA THR A 110 -9.73 -0.28 -9.88
C THR A 110 -10.05 1.13 -9.37
N THR A 111 -9.41 1.56 -8.28
CA THR A 111 -9.44 2.94 -7.81
C THR A 111 -8.38 3.70 -8.58
N ASN A 112 -8.78 4.62 -9.46
CA ASN A 112 -7.91 5.49 -10.24
C ASN A 112 -7.14 6.53 -9.39
N GLY A 113 -6.61 6.13 -8.23
CA GLY A 113 -5.81 6.98 -7.36
C GLY A 113 -4.42 7.19 -7.97
N ALA A 114 -4.14 8.42 -8.38
CA ALA A 114 -2.84 8.80 -8.92
C ALA A 114 -1.75 8.71 -7.85
N CYS A 115 -0.60 8.13 -8.19
CA CYS A 115 0.57 8.19 -7.31
C CYS A 115 1.20 9.59 -7.37
N PRO A 116 1.85 10.07 -6.30
CA PRO A 116 2.46 11.40 -6.24
C PRO A 116 3.39 11.71 -7.42
N ALA A 117 4.17 10.72 -7.86
CA ALA A 117 5.06 10.87 -9.03
C ALA A 117 4.33 11.01 -10.38
N GLN A 118 3.03 10.74 -10.44
CA GLN A 118 2.20 10.88 -11.64
C GLN A 118 1.43 12.21 -11.66
N LEU A 119 1.48 13.01 -10.59
CA LEU A 119 0.77 14.28 -10.53
C LEU A 119 1.48 15.33 -11.39
N GLU A 120 0.72 16.16 -12.09
CA GLU A 120 1.22 17.33 -12.84
C GLU A 120 2.08 18.26 -11.97
N LEU A 121 1.72 18.39 -10.68
CA LEU A 121 2.45 19.18 -9.68
C LEU A 121 3.91 18.74 -9.51
N TYR A 122 4.23 17.49 -9.86
CA TYR A 122 5.55 16.88 -9.70
C TYR A 122 6.14 16.40 -11.02
N GLY A 123 5.64 16.91 -12.15
CA GLY A 123 6.13 16.59 -13.49
C GLY A 123 5.51 15.34 -14.14
N GLY A 124 4.38 14.83 -13.61
CA GLY A 124 3.56 13.80 -14.25
C GLY A 124 2.43 14.38 -15.10
N ASP A 125 1.47 13.52 -15.49
CA ASP A 125 0.40 13.84 -16.46
C ASP A 125 -1.01 13.81 -15.85
N VAL A 126 -1.14 13.62 -14.53
CA VAL A 126 -2.44 13.46 -13.86
C VAL A 126 -2.74 14.66 -12.95
N PRO A 127 -3.94 15.28 -13.03
CA PRO A 127 -4.29 16.36 -12.11
C PRO A 127 -4.45 15.84 -10.67
N TYR A 128 -4.11 16.68 -9.70
CA TYR A 128 -4.37 16.37 -8.30
C TYR A 128 -5.87 16.44 -8.01
N VAL A 129 -6.43 15.32 -7.52
CA VAL A 129 -7.81 15.20 -7.07
C VAL A 129 -7.86 14.55 -5.70
N LYS A 130 -8.75 15.03 -4.84
CA LYS A 130 -8.94 14.45 -3.50
C LYS A 130 -9.71 13.14 -3.57
N ALA A 131 -9.67 12.38 -2.46
CA ALA A 131 -10.21 11.03 -2.41
C ALA A 131 -11.72 10.95 -2.69
N PHE A 132 -12.47 11.98 -2.33
CA PHE A 132 -13.92 12.07 -2.57
C PHE A 132 -14.29 12.99 -3.75
N GLU A 133 -13.32 13.58 -4.42
CA GLU A 133 -13.56 14.37 -5.62
C GLU A 133 -13.68 13.46 -6.85
N LEU A 134 -14.60 13.80 -7.75
CA LEU A 134 -14.74 13.10 -9.01
C LEU A 134 -13.52 13.42 -9.87
N MET A 135 -12.86 12.36 -10.34
CA MET A 135 -11.78 12.54 -11.29
C MET A 135 -12.36 13.19 -12.55
N PRO A 136 -11.84 14.35 -13.00
CA PRO A 136 -12.30 14.95 -14.23
C PRO A 136 -12.08 13.96 -15.38
N GLU A 137 -12.94 14.01 -16.40
CA GLU A 137 -12.86 13.19 -17.61
C GLU A 137 -11.63 13.58 -18.45
N TRP A 138 -10.43 13.30 -17.95
CA TRP A 138 -9.19 13.41 -18.70
C TRP A 138 -9.07 12.17 -19.58
N GLY A 139 -8.70 12.40 -20.84
CA GLY A 139 -8.80 11.46 -21.94
C GLY A 139 -8.45 10.02 -21.55
N SER A 140 -9.44 9.14 -21.72
CA SER A 140 -9.32 7.69 -21.69
C SER A 140 -8.36 7.20 -22.79
N GLY A 141 -7.07 7.48 -22.62
CA GLY A 141 -6.02 7.21 -23.58
C GLY A 141 -5.00 6.24 -23.03
N ASP A 142 -4.23 6.63 -22.00
CA ASP A 142 -3.04 5.87 -21.64
C ASP A 142 -2.78 5.94 -20.13
N PHE A 143 -3.35 4.99 -19.37
CA PHE A 143 -2.83 4.65 -18.05
C PHE A 143 -1.73 3.60 -18.29
N PRO A 144 -0.42 3.94 -18.18
CA PRO A 144 0.61 2.92 -18.29
C PRO A 144 0.51 2.03 -17.05
N LEU A 145 0.10 0.78 -17.29
CA LEU A 145 0.19 -0.33 -16.33
C LEU A 145 1.64 -0.58 -15.92
#